data_AF-A0A5E8HI18-F1
#
_entry.id   AF-A0A5E8HI18-F1
#
_cell.length_a   1.000
_cell.length_b   1.000
_cell.length_c   1.000
_cell.angle_alpha   90.00
_cell.angle_beta   90.00
_cell.angle_gamma   90.00
#
_symmetry.space_group_name_H-M   'P 1'
#
loop_
_entity.id
_entity.type
_entity.pdbx_description
1 polymer ?
#
loop_
_entity_poly.entity_id
_entity_poly.type
_entity_poly.pdbx_seq_one_letter_code
_entity_poly.pdbx_strand_id
1 'polypeptide(L)'
;MAKNKSQSKPGFIKKLISFFSKGQNNKELDPSKRKKEPKSFAMEWATASENWKKKLPTKQISSGVVIETKKFRLTKTNEKLFRIEGEDFAIILVTDNHLYKNKDGKWAGVLFVDEGLLNQNLNKEIRNLDDFLDLQAIPRSDLFLETDSPKEDWRIVLGWERFWQEQLLLQISPNSMALVMLAIGEECKEFFIKVATERQKRLVRDELFYLNLGNQNDTNPHSKTKNLYGFGNAIKEFGNKINLIRERREKEIEHGA
;
A
#
# COMPACT_ATOMS: atom_id res chain seq x y z
N MET A 1 60.15 23.20 -67.91
CA MET A 1 59.52 22.09 -67.16
C MET A 1 59.87 22.23 -65.69
N ALA A 2 59.00 21.74 -64.80
CA ALA A 2 59.01 21.84 -63.33
C ALA A 2 58.10 22.94 -62.74
N LYS A 3 57.21 22.46 -61.88
CA LYS A 3 56.06 23.10 -61.22
C LYS A 3 56.50 23.84 -59.96
N ASN A 4 55.91 24.99 -59.64
CA ASN A 4 54.97 25.14 -58.51
C ASN A 4 54.54 26.59 -58.23
N LYS A 5 53.22 26.72 -58.07
CA LYS A 5 52.43 27.58 -57.15
C LYS A 5 52.94 28.99 -56.79
N SER A 6 52.14 30.00 -57.17
CA SER A 6 51.76 31.10 -56.28
C SER A 6 50.47 31.82 -56.73
N GLN A 7 49.70 32.26 -55.72
CA GLN A 7 48.82 33.45 -55.68
C GLN A 7 47.61 33.52 -56.64
N SER A 8 46.41 33.21 -56.14
CA SER A 8 45.45 34.15 -55.52
C SER A 8 44.60 34.93 -56.53
N LYS A 9 43.28 34.66 -56.56
CA LYS A 9 42.23 35.65 -56.26
C LYS A 9 40.83 34.99 -56.21
N PRO A 10 39.88 35.60 -55.49
CA PRO A 10 38.70 34.94 -54.91
C PRO A 10 37.46 35.04 -55.81
N GLY A 11 36.56 34.05 -55.71
CA GLY A 11 35.32 33.99 -56.47
C GLY A 11 34.10 33.59 -55.63
N PHE A 12 33.49 34.58 -54.98
CA PHE A 12 32.03 34.81 -54.93
C PHE A 12 31.03 33.67 -54.61
N ILE A 13 31.27 32.80 -53.61
CA ILE A 13 30.15 32.07 -52.96
C ILE A 13 30.34 31.98 -51.43
N LYS A 14 30.33 33.13 -50.76
CA LYS A 14 30.21 33.23 -49.29
C LYS A 14 29.05 34.15 -48.89
N LYS A 15 27.83 33.77 -49.27
CA LYS A 15 26.63 34.47 -48.79
C LYS A 15 25.41 33.59 -48.52
N LEU A 16 25.58 32.28 -48.25
CA LEU A 16 24.40 31.43 -47.97
C LEU A 16 24.56 30.32 -46.93
N ILE A 17 25.64 30.26 -46.15
CA ILE A 17 25.68 29.39 -44.96
C ILE A 17 26.39 30.13 -43.82
N SER A 18 25.71 31.11 -43.24
CA SER A 18 26.10 31.80 -42.00
C SER A 18 25.16 31.47 -40.84
N PHE A 19 24.62 30.25 -40.81
CA PHE A 19 23.72 29.78 -39.73
C PHE A 19 24.20 28.51 -39.01
N PHE A 20 25.48 28.16 -39.14
CA PHE A 20 26.12 27.11 -38.33
C PHE A 20 27.30 27.67 -37.52
N SER A 21 26.98 28.44 -36.48
CA SER A 21 27.84 28.59 -35.30
C SER A 21 27.04 29.14 -34.11
N LYS A 22 26.18 28.30 -33.53
CA LYS A 22 25.85 28.41 -32.11
C LYS A 22 26.09 27.04 -31.48
N GLY A 23 27.09 26.99 -30.62
CA GLY A 23 27.56 25.78 -29.96
C GLY A 23 26.44 25.02 -29.28
N GLN A 24 26.07 23.89 -29.86
CA GLN A 24 25.55 22.78 -29.07
C GLN A 24 26.77 22.10 -28.47
N ASN A 25 27.02 22.41 -27.20
CA ASN A 25 27.61 21.43 -26.30
C ASN A 25 26.70 20.20 -26.36
N ASN A 26 27.07 19.22 -27.19
CA ASN A 26 26.66 17.84 -26.99
C ASN A 26 27.29 17.42 -25.65
N LYS A 27 26.65 17.81 -24.54
CA LYS A 27 26.63 16.96 -23.37
C LYS A 27 25.96 15.69 -23.86
N GLU A 28 26.76 14.66 -24.11
CA GLU A 28 26.28 13.29 -24.04
C GLU A 28 25.30 13.23 -22.87
N LEU A 29 24.02 13.02 -23.19
CA LEU A 29 23.01 12.71 -22.20
C LEU A 29 23.44 11.37 -21.63
N ASP A 30 24.20 11.45 -20.54
CA ASP A 30 24.59 10.33 -19.71
C ASP A 30 23.37 9.41 -19.56
N PRO A 31 23.40 8.18 -20.10
CA PRO A 31 22.26 7.27 -20.06
C PRO A 31 21.86 6.91 -18.62
N SER A 32 22.72 7.20 -17.63
CA SER A 32 22.39 7.10 -16.20
C SER A 32 21.49 8.23 -15.68
N LYS A 33 21.27 9.31 -16.45
CA LYS A 33 20.42 10.47 -16.11
C LYS A 33 19.05 10.47 -16.81
N ARG A 34 18.65 9.39 -17.49
CA ARG A 34 17.25 9.26 -17.94
C ARG A 34 16.35 9.15 -16.71
N LYS A 35 15.34 10.02 -16.62
CA LYS A 35 14.28 9.90 -15.62
C LYS A 35 13.68 8.50 -15.76
N LYS A 36 13.74 7.69 -14.70
CA LYS A 36 13.10 6.37 -14.69
C LYS A 36 11.60 6.58 -14.94
N GLU A 37 11.04 5.80 -15.85
CA GLU A 37 9.60 5.78 -16.13
C GLU A 37 8.98 4.48 -15.57
N PRO A 38 7.70 4.51 -15.18
CA PRO A 38 6.98 3.30 -14.78
C PRO A 38 6.99 2.25 -15.90
N LYS A 39 7.24 0.99 -15.55
CA LYS A 39 7.17 -0.15 -16.48
C LYS A 39 5.71 -0.60 -16.68
N SER A 40 5.48 -1.90 -16.86
CA SER A 40 4.13 -2.48 -16.85
C SER A 40 3.60 -2.62 -15.41
N PHE A 41 2.27 -2.66 -15.26
CA PHE A 41 1.64 -2.90 -13.96
C PHE A 41 2.19 -4.14 -13.26
N ALA A 42 2.30 -5.26 -14.00
CA ALA A 42 2.79 -6.52 -13.48
C ALA A 42 4.24 -6.42 -12.95
N MET A 43 5.10 -5.68 -13.65
CA MET A 43 6.49 -5.50 -13.22
C MET A 43 6.60 -4.60 -11.99
N GLU A 44 5.83 -3.50 -11.93
CA GLU A 44 5.82 -2.61 -10.77
C GLU A 44 5.25 -3.30 -9.54
N TRP A 45 4.17 -4.08 -9.72
CA TRP A 45 3.58 -4.93 -8.68
C TRP A 45 4.57 -5.95 -8.15
N ALA A 46 5.20 -6.75 -9.02
CA ALA A 46 6.14 -7.78 -8.60
C ALA A 46 7.31 -7.18 -7.79
N THR A 47 7.87 -6.08 -8.28
CA THR A 47 8.97 -5.37 -7.60
C THR A 47 8.52 -4.81 -6.25
N ALA A 48 7.33 -4.21 -6.18
CA ALA A 48 6.80 -3.61 -4.95
C ALA A 48 6.44 -4.67 -3.92
N SER A 49 5.83 -5.77 -4.35
CA SER A 49 5.44 -6.91 -3.51
C SER A 49 6.67 -7.61 -2.92
N GLU A 50 7.73 -7.80 -3.71
CA GLU A 50 8.99 -8.35 -3.21
C GLU A 50 9.65 -7.40 -2.20
N ASN A 51 9.66 -6.10 -2.50
CA ASN A 51 10.24 -5.08 -1.63
C ASN A 51 9.45 -4.85 -0.34
N TRP A 52 8.13 -5.03 -0.36
CA TRP A 52 7.24 -4.81 0.78
C TRP A 52 7.70 -5.56 2.03
N LYS A 53 7.90 -6.89 1.90
CA LYS A 53 8.36 -7.72 3.01
C LYS A 53 9.79 -7.37 3.41
N LYS A 54 10.67 -7.10 2.44
CA LYS A 54 12.09 -6.75 2.71
C LYS A 54 12.25 -5.40 3.42
N LYS A 55 11.37 -4.43 3.16
CA LYS A 55 11.44 -3.07 3.72
C LYS A 55 10.79 -2.95 5.11
N LEU A 56 9.96 -3.90 5.51
CA LEU A 56 9.23 -3.85 6.79
C LEU A 56 9.72 -4.97 7.73
N PRO A 57 10.61 -4.69 8.71
CA PRO A 57 11.14 -5.70 9.62
C PRO A 57 10.06 -6.51 10.35
N THR A 58 8.96 -5.85 10.72
CA THR A 58 7.80 -6.47 11.39
C THR A 58 7.03 -7.45 10.50
N LYS A 59 7.23 -7.42 9.17
CA LYS A 59 6.60 -8.33 8.20
C LYS A 59 7.55 -9.45 7.74
N GLN A 60 8.82 -9.40 8.10
CA GLN A 60 9.81 -10.44 7.75
C GLN A 60 9.69 -11.69 8.61
N ILE A 61 9.15 -11.56 9.83
CA ILE A 61 8.95 -12.67 10.76
C ILE A 61 7.48 -12.78 11.16
N SER A 62 7.02 -14.01 11.41
CA SER A 62 5.70 -14.29 11.96
C SER A 62 5.66 -14.10 13.48
N SER A 63 6.73 -14.52 14.16
CA SER A 63 6.93 -14.41 15.61
C SER A 63 8.42 -14.40 15.98
N GLY A 64 8.78 -13.93 17.16
CA GLY A 64 10.15 -13.91 17.69
C GLY A 64 10.77 -12.50 17.71
N VAL A 65 12.10 -12.43 17.76
CA VAL A 65 12.82 -11.15 17.82
C VAL A 65 12.78 -10.45 16.46
N VAL A 66 12.17 -9.26 16.41
CA VAL A 66 12.15 -8.39 15.22
C VAL A 66 13.47 -7.63 15.09
N ILE A 67 13.92 -7.03 16.19
CA ILE A 67 15.17 -6.30 16.27
C ILE A 67 15.66 -6.31 17.72
N GLU A 68 16.97 -6.40 17.88
CA GLU A 68 17.65 -6.31 19.17
C GLU A 68 18.82 -5.34 19.05
N THR A 69 18.85 -4.37 19.93
CA THR A 69 19.91 -3.36 20.03
C THR A 69 20.40 -3.29 21.47
N LYS A 70 21.50 -2.58 21.72
CA LYS A 70 21.96 -2.34 23.10
C LYS A 70 20.94 -1.59 23.98
N LYS A 71 19.97 -0.89 23.39
CA LYS A 71 19.01 -0.03 24.09
C LYS A 71 17.67 -0.71 24.34
N PHE A 72 17.24 -1.55 23.39
CA PHE A 72 15.94 -2.22 23.47
C PHE A 72 15.89 -3.47 22.58
N ARG A 73 14.93 -4.33 22.90
CA ARG A 73 14.53 -5.51 22.15
C ARG A 73 13.05 -5.40 21.76
N LEU A 74 12.75 -5.56 20.48
CA LEU A 74 11.38 -5.68 19.98
C LEU A 74 11.12 -7.14 19.59
N THR A 75 10.13 -7.74 20.22
CA THR A 75 9.64 -9.08 19.90
C THR A 75 8.24 -9.01 19.33
N LYS A 76 7.93 -9.92 18.42
CA LYS A 76 6.62 -10.10 17.80
C LYS A 76 6.02 -11.41 18.30
N THR A 77 4.82 -11.34 18.85
CA THR A 77 4.08 -12.54 19.27
C THR A 77 3.24 -13.07 18.12
N ASN A 78 2.55 -12.17 17.41
CA ASN A 78 1.76 -12.47 16.22
C ASN A 78 1.71 -11.22 15.33
N GLU A 79 0.85 -11.18 14.30
CA GLU A 79 0.82 -10.10 13.33
C GLU A 79 0.58 -8.70 13.91
N LYS A 80 -0.21 -8.59 14.99
CA LYS A 80 -0.64 -7.31 15.56
C LYS A 80 -0.10 -7.03 16.96
N LEU A 81 0.48 -8.04 17.61
CA LEU A 81 0.97 -7.99 18.98
C LEU A 81 2.50 -8.07 19.04
N PHE A 82 3.08 -7.06 19.68
CA PHE A 82 4.52 -6.94 19.90
C PHE A 82 4.80 -6.68 21.38
N ARG A 83 6.04 -6.91 21.78
CA ARG A 83 6.55 -6.53 23.10
C ARG A 83 7.88 -5.85 22.92
N ILE A 84 7.99 -4.63 23.43
CA ILE A 84 9.21 -3.84 23.44
C ILE A 84 9.77 -3.80 24.86
N GLU A 85 11.06 -4.11 25.01
CA GLU A 85 11.74 -4.17 26.29
C GLU A 85 13.01 -3.35 26.23
N GLY A 86 13.21 -2.47 27.20
CA GLY A 86 14.43 -1.69 27.39
C GLY A 86 15.00 -1.92 28.79
N GLU A 87 15.85 -0.99 29.22
CA GLU A 87 16.50 -1.06 30.54
C GLU A 87 15.51 -0.92 31.70
N ASP A 88 14.50 -0.06 31.55
CA ASP A 88 13.53 0.31 32.58
C ASP A 88 12.06 0.08 32.18
N PHE A 89 11.81 -0.49 30.99
CA PHE A 89 10.45 -0.73 30.50
C PHE A 89 10.27 -2.11 29.84
N ALA A 90 9.07 -2.65 29.94
CA ALA A 90 8.60 -3.82 29.19
C ALA A 90 7.12 -3.61 28.83
N ILE A 91 6.85 -3.25 27.58
CA ILE A 91 5.54 -2.77 27.12
C ILE A 91 5.01 -3.69 26.02
N ILE A 92 3.73 -4.06 26.14
CA ILE A 92 2.99 -4.72 25.07
C ILE A 92 2.48 -3.65 24.11
N LEU A 93 2.82 -3.79 22.83
CA LEU A 93 2.34 -2.92 21.76
C LEU A 93 1.31 -3.68 20.94
N VAL A 94 0.13 -3.08 20.80
CA VAL A 94 -0.97 -3.62 20.00
C VAL A 94 -1.20 -2.65 18.86
N THR A 95 -1.10 -3.15 17.63
CA THR A 95 -1.19 -2.31 16.41
C THR A 95 -2.57 -2.28 15.79
N ASP A 96 -3.45 -3.21 16.18
CA ASP A 96 -4.85 -3.26 15.78
C ASP A 96 -5.62 -4.30 16.60
N ASN A 97 -6.93 -4.35 16.42
CA ASN A 97 -7.75 -5.47 16.90
C ASN A 97 -7.21 -6.79 16.34
N HIS A 98 -7.23 -7.83 17.18
CA HIS A 98 -6.76 -9.14 16.76
C HIS A 98 -7.45 -10.23 17.56
N LEU A 99 -8.04 -11.19 16.85
CA LEU A 99 -8.64 -12.38 17.40
C LEU A 99 -8.01 -13.61 16.74
N TYR A 100 -7.86 -14.67 17.52
CA TYR A 100 -7.33 -15.96 17.09
C TYR A 100 -8.06 -17.10 17.80
N LYS A 101 -8.00 -18.30 17.22
CA LYS A 101 -8.48 -19.52 17.89
C LYS A 101 -7.43 -20.07 18.85
N ASN A 102 -7.78 -20.22 20.12
CA ASN A 102 -6.93 -20.85 21.10
C ASN A 102 -6.92 -22.39 20.92
N LYS A 103 -6.11 -23.10 21.73
CA LYS A 103 -6.00 -24.57 21.68
C LYS A 103 -7.33 -25.31 21.90
N ASP A 104 -8.28 -24.67 22.58
CA ASP A 104 -9.61 -25.21 22.87
C ASP A 104 -10.66 -24.83 21.80
N GLY A 105 -10.25 -24.18 20.71
CA GLY A 105 -11.14 -23.71 19.65
C GLY A 105 -12.00 -22.50 20.03
N LYS A 106 -11.73 -21.84 21.17
CA LYS A 106 -12.37 -20.58 21.56
C LYS A 106 -11.66 -19.39 20.92
N TRP A 107 -12.41 -18.34 20.62
CA TRP A 107 -11.83 -17.07 20.21
C TRP A 107 -11.17 -16.39 21.40
N ALA A 108 -9.94 -15.92 21.21
CA ALA A 108 -9.17 -15.16 22.18
C ALA A 108 -8.44 -14.02 21.46
N GLY A 109 -8.04 -12.97 22.18
CA GLY A 109 -7.30 -11.88 21.56
C GLY A 109 -7.38 -10.56 22.30
N VAL A 110 -7.10 -9.47 21.57
CA VAL A 110 -7.11 -8.10 22.06
C VAL A 110 -8.04 -7.27 21.19
N LEU A 111 -8.97 -6.57 21.84
CA LEU A 111 -9.90 -5.65 21.20
C LEU A 111 -9.75 -4.27 21.85
N PHE A 112 -9.67 -3.23 21.03
CA PHE A 112 -9.82 -1.85 21.42
C PHE A 112 -11.31 -1.56 21.53
N VAL A 113 -11.77 -1.34 22.75
CA VAL A 113 -13.18 -1.13 23.06
C VAL A 113 -13.32 0.19 23.80
N ASP A 114 -14.36 0.95 23.45
CA ASP A 114 -14.74 2.14 24.22
C ASP A 114 -15.29 1.71 25.59
N GLU A 115 -14.72 2.25 26.67
CA GLU A 115 -15.10 1.87 28.03
C GLU A 115 -16.58 2.21 28.33
N GLY A 116 -17.09 3.32 27.79
CA GLY A 116 -18.49 3.72 27.97
C GLY A 116 -19.44 2.73 27.28
N LEU A 117 -19.15 2.38 26.02
CA LEU A 117 -19.92 1.40 25.26
C LEU A 117 -19.85 0.01 25.91
N LEU A 118 -18.68 -0.38 26.42
CA LEU A 118 -18.51 -1.62 27.16
C LEU A 118 -19.46 -1.66 28.35
N ASN A 119 -19.44 -0.63 29.19
CA ASN A 119 -20.30 -0.53 30.38
C ASN A 119 -21.79 -0.53 30.05
N GLN A 120 -22.21 0.21 29.01
CA GLN A 120 -23.61 0.24 28.55
C GLN A 120 -24.13 -1.14 28.13
N ASN A 121 -23.23 -2.01 27.67
CA ASN A 121 -23.59 -3.31 27.10
C ASN A 121 -23.40 -4.49 28.05
N LEU A 122 -22.87 -4.30 29.27
CA LEU A 122 -22.60 -5.39 30.24
C LEU A 122 -23.83 -6.21 30.61
N ASN A 123 -25.03 -5.60 30.59
CA ASN A 123 -26.29 -6.25 30.95
C ASN A 123 -27.03 -6.86 29.75
N LYS A 124 -26.51 -6.73 28.54
CA LYS A 124 -27.15 -7.26 27.33
C LYS A 124 -26.81 -8.74 27.17
N GLU A 125 -27.73 -9.49 26.57
CA GLU A 125 -27.51 -10.89 26.23
C GLU A 125 -26.49 -10.99 25.09
N ILE A 126 -25.38 -11.72 25.31
CA ILE A 126 -24.34 -11.99 24.31
C ILE A 126 -24.35 -13.50 24.05
N ARG A 127 -24.83 -13.95 22.89
CA ARG A 127 -24.96 -15.38 22.59
C ARG A 127 -23.71 -15.94 21.90
N ASN A 128 -23.03 -15.10 21.15
CA ASN A 128 -21.85 -15.47 20.37
C ASN A 128 -20.89 -14.26 20.25
N LEU A 129 -19.74 -14.47 19.58
CA LEU A 129 -18.75 -13.41 19.37
C LEU A 129 -19.28 -12.29 18.46
N ASP A 130 -20.05 -12.62 17.42
CA ASP A 130 -20.58 -11.62 16.50
C ASP A 130 -21.49 -10.61 17.23
N ASP A 131 -22.36 -11.09 18.11
CA ASP A 131 -23.21 -10.23 18.97
C ASP A 131 -22.34 -9.27 19.80
N PHE A 132 -21.24 -9.76 20.38
CA PHE A 132 -20.33 -8.92 21.16
C PHE A 132 -19.66 -7.85 20.30
N LEU A 133 -19.14 -8.23 19.13
CA LEU A 133 -18.48 -7.30 18.21
C LEU A 133 -19.43 -6.20 17.75
N ASP A 134 -20.68 -6.55 17.43
CA ASP A 134 -21.71 -5.60 17.01
C ASP A 134 -22.09 -4.65 18.15
N LEU A 135 -22.25 -5.16 19.38
CA LEU A 135 -22.51 -4.32 20.55
C LEU A 135 -21.39 -3.32 20.82
N GLN A 136 -20.14 -3.74 20.64
CA GLN A 136 -18.97 -2.88 20.80
C GLN A 136 -18.64 -2.03 19.56
N ALA A 137 -19.49 -2.07 18.53
CA ALA A 137 -19.30 -1.37 17.26
C ALA A 137 -17.91 -1.61 16.63
N ILE A 138 -17.37 -2.83 16.79
CA ILE A 138 -16.06 -3.20 16.28
C ILE A 138 -16.20 -3.61 14.81
N PRO A 139 -15.55 -2.90 13.86
CA PRO A 139 -15.60 -3.28 12.47
C PRO A 139 -14.97 -4.66 12.26
N ARG A 140 -15.67 -5.58 11.58
CA ARG A 140 -15.13 -6.89 11.21
C ARG A 140 -13.91 -6.77 10.28
N SER A 141 -13.84 -5.69 9.49
CA SER A 141 -12.67 -5.32 8.72
C SER A 141 -11.44 -4.98 9.57
N ASP A 142 -11.58 -4.67 10.85
CA ASP A 142 -10.41 -4.42 11.70
C ASP A 142 -9.82 -5.73 12.27
N LEU A 143 -10.51 -6.85 12.05
CA LEU A 143 -10.12 -8.20 12.49
C LEU A 143 -9.34 -8.98 11.42
N PHE A 144 -9.01 -8.35 10.28
CA PHE A 144 -8.25 -9.02 9.23
C PHE A 144 -6.98 -9.65 9.81
N LEU A 145 -6.75 -10.93 9.48
CA LEU A 145 -5.45 -11.62 9.31
C LEU A 145 -5.33 -13.05 9.87
N GLU A 146 -6.43 -13.79 10.06
CA GLU A 146 -6.35 -15.25 10.11
C GLU A 146 -7.27 -15.90 9.06
N THR A 147 -6.80 -16.99 8.45
CA THR A 147 -7.50 -17.80 7.43
C THR A 147 -8.87 -18.33 7.89
N ASP A 148 -9.18 -18.23 9.18
CA ASP A 148 -10.44 -18.65 9.80
C ASP A 148 -11.27 -17.49 10.39
N SER A 149 -10.95 -16.23 10.05
CA SER A 149 -11.68 -15.02 10.45
C SER A 149 -13.20 -15.12 10.15
N PRO A 150 -14.08 -14.54 10.99
CA PRO A 150 -15.53 -14.55 10.77
C PRO A 150 -15.93 -14.11 9.35
N LYS A 151 -17.04 -14.69 8.86
CA LYS A 151 -17.49 -14.80 7.45
C LYS A 151 -17.62 -13.51 6.64
N GLU A 152 -17.35 -12.34 7.19
CA GLU A 152 -17.38 -11.05 6.49
C GLU A 152 -16.00 -10.40 6.43
N ASP A 153 -15.05 -11.09 5.79
CA ASP A 153 -13.79 -10.49 5.32
C ASP A 153 -14.09 -9.59 4.08
N TRP A 154 -13.16 -8.73 3.63
CA TRP A 154 -13.30 -7.85 2.47
C TRP A 154 -13.76 -8.59 1.20
N ARG A 155 -13.53 -9.91 1.17
CA ARG A 155 -14.01 -10.84 0.13
C ARG A 155 -15.51 -10.80 -0.12
N ILE A 156 -16.33 -10.26 0.78
CA ILE A 156 -17.75 -9.99 0.50
C ILE A 156 -17.94 -9.18 -0.79
N VAL A 157 -16.99 -8.29 -1.10
CA VAL A 157 -16.98 -7.44 -2.31
C VAL A 157 -16.90 -8.28 -3.59
N LEU A 158 -16.24 -9.45 -3.53
CA LEU A 158 -16.08 -10.32 -4.71
C LEU A 158 -17.43 -10.84 -5.22
N GLY A 159 -18.43 -10.95 -4.33
CA GLY A 159 -19.80 -11.36 -4.66
C GLY A 159 -20.73 -10.23 -5.07
N TRP A 160 -20.30 -8.96 -4.98
CA TRP A 160 -21.14 -7.82 -5.37
C TRP A 160 -21.30 -7.71 -6.89
N GLU A 161 -22.39 -7.06 -7.34
CA GLU A 161 -22.51 -6.69 -8.75
C GLU A 161 -21.36 -5.77 -9.17
N ARG A 162 -20.99 -5.86 -10.46
CA ARG A 162 -19.89 -5.10 -11.05
C ARG A 162 -19.94 -3.60 -10.73
N PHE A 163 -21.13 -3.03 -10.78
CA PHE A 163 -21.37 -1.63 -10.45
C PHE A 163 -20.84 -1.26 -9.06
N TRP A 164 -21.15 -2.04 -8.02
CA TRP A 164 -20.71 -1.76 -6.65
C TRP A 164 -19.22 -1.97 -6.44
N GLN A 165 -18.64 -2.96 -7.12
CA GLN A 165 -17.19 -3.16 -7.12
C GLN A 165 -16.47 -1.94 -7.71
N GLU A 166 -17.01 -1.37 -8.80
CA GLU A 166 -16.48 -0.15 -9.41
C GLU A 166 -16.68 1.07 -8.52
N GLN A 167 -17.85 1.22 -7.88
CA GLN A 167 -18.10 2.30 -6.92
C GLN A 167 -17.11 2.27 -5.76
N LEU A 168 -16.78 1.08 -5.24
CA LEU A 168 -15.74 0.94 -4.22
C LEU A 168 -14.38 1.45 -4.73
N LEU A 169 -13.93 1.00 -5.91
CA LEU A 169 -12.64 1.42 -6.47
C LEU A 169 -12.58 2.91 -6.83
N LEU A 170 -13.72 3.56 -7.11
CA LEU A 170 -13.79 5.00 -7.33
C LEU A 170 -13.60 5.81 -6.04
N GLN A 171 -13.90 5.22 -4.89
CA GLN A 171 -13.80 5.89 -3.59
C GLN A 171 -12.44 5.74 -2.92
N ILE A 172 -11.54 4.93 -3.50
CA ILE A 172 -10.22 4.62 -2.94
C ILE A 172 -9.15 5.40 -3.70
N SER A 173 -8.26 6.08 -2.96
CA SER A 173 -7.15 6.78 -3.58
C SER A 173 -6.16 5.79 -4.23
N PRO A 174 -5.47 6.16 -5.33
CA PRO A 174 -4.48 5.26 -5.96
C PRO A 174 -3.39 4.78 -5.00
N ASN A 175 -2.93 5.66 -4.10
CA ASN A 175 -1.93 5.32 -3.10
C ASN A 175 -2.48 4.31 -2.07
N SER A 176 -3.69 4.55 -1.55
CA SER A 176 -4.35 3.62 -0.63
C SER A 176 -4.55 2.26 -1.29
N MET A 177 -5.01 2.23 -2.55
CA MET A 177 -5.19 0.98 -3.28
C MET A 177 -3.87 0.22 -3.49
N ALA A 178 -2.78 0.91 -3.85
CA ALA A 178 -1.46 0.30 -3.99
C ALA A 178 -1.01 -0.37 -2.67
N LEU A 179 -1.20 0.30 -1.54
CA LEU A 179 -0.84 -0.23 -0.21
C LEU A 179 -1.75 -1.37 0.24
N VAL A 180 -3.06 -1.28 -0.01
CA VAL A 180 -4.05 -2.33 0.27
C VAL A 180 -3.73 -3.58 -0.51
N MET A 181 -3.44 -3.44 -1.81
CA MET A 181 -3.01 -4.57 -2.63
C MET A 181 -1.77 -5.23 -2.04
N LEU A 182 -0.72 -4.47 -1.70
CA LEU A 182 0.51 -5.01 -1.12
C LEU A 182 0.28 -5.70 0.23
N ALA A 183 -0.64 -5.18 1.04
CA ALA A 183 -0.96 -5.73 2.35
C ALA A 183 -1.80 -7.01 2.28
N ILE A 184 -2.81 -7.06 1.41
CA ILE A 184 -3.71 -8.21 1.26
C ILE A 184 -3.10 -9.29 0.35
N GLY A 185 -2.38 -8.89 -0.69
CA GLY A 185 -1.69 -9.78 -1.61
C GLY A 185 -2.41 -10.01 -2.93
N GLU A 186 -2.10 -11.15 -3.56
CA GLU A 186 -2.41 -11.43 -4.97
C GLU A 186 -3.92 -11.41 -5.27
N GLU A 187 -4.76 -11.93 -4.37
CA GLU A 187 -6.22 -11.96 -4.54
C GLU A 187 -6.81 -10.54 -4.68
N CYS A 188 -6.34 -9.59 -3.87
CA CYS A 188 -6.78 -8.19 -3.96
C CYS A 188 -6.25 -7.52 -5.24
N LYS A 189 -5.02 -7.86 -5.65
CA LYS A 189 -4.48 -7.42 -6.93
C LYS A 189 -5.31 -7.93 -8.11
N GLU A 190 -5.75 -9.18 -8.09
CA GLU A 190 -6.57 -9.77 -9.15
C GLU A 190 -7.95 -9.12 -9.22
N PHE A 191 -8.59 -8.91 -8.06
CA PHE A 191 -9.80 -8.10 -7.94
C PHE A 191 -9.62 -6.71 -8.57
N PHE A 192 -8.56 -5.99 -8.19
CA PHE A 192 -8.28 -4.66 -8.72
C PHE A 192 -8.09 -4.68 -10.25
N ILE A 193 -7.28 -5.58 -10.80
CA ILE A 193 -7.04 -5.65 -12.25
C ILE A 193 -8.32 -5.98 -13.02
N LYS A 194 -9.16 -6.86 -12.47
CA LYS A 194 -10.43 -7.25 -13.08
C LYS A 194 -11.42 -6.08 -13.07
N VAL A 195 -11.46 -5.29 -12.00
CA VAL A 195 -12.50 -4.28 -11.76
C VAL A 195 -12.12 -2.87 -12.21
N ALA A 196 -10.87 -2.47 -12.01
CA ALA A 196 -10.43 -1.12 -12.26
C ALA A 196 -10.49 -0.73 -13.74
N THR A 197 -10.75 0.56 -13.98
CA THR A 197 -10.58 1.18 -15.29
C THR A 197 -9.09 1.29 -15.67
N GLU A 198 -8.80 1.43 -16.96
CA GLU A 198 -7.42 1.64 -17.44
C GLU A 198 -6.77 2.93 -16.89
N ARG A 199 -7.58 3.92 -16.50
CA ARG A 199 -7.08 5.11 -15.80
C ARG A 199 -6.64 4.75 -14.38
N GLN A 200 -7.46 4.04 -13.61
CA GLN A 200 -7.12 3.62 -12.25
C GLN A 200 -5.89 2.70 -12.23
N LYS A 201 -5.80 1.73 -13.16
CA LYS A 201 -4.63 0.87 -13.27
C LYS A 201 -3.35 1.65 -13.51
N ARG A 202 -3.38 2.66 -14.38
CA ARG A 202 -2.23 3.55 -14.62
C ARG A 202 -1.84 4.34 -13.37
N LEU A 203 -2.80 4.92 -12.66
CA LEU A 203 -2.54 5.68 -11.44
C LEU A 203 -1.92 4.78 -10.35
N VAL A 204 -2.49 3.60 -10.10
CA VAL A 204 -1.96 2.66 -9.09
C VAL A 204 -0.58 2.13 -9.49
N ARG A 205 -0.34 1.87 -10.78
CA ARG A 205 0.99 1.52 -11.28
C ARG A 205 2.01 2.61 -10.96
N ASP A 206 1.66 3.88 -11.18
CA ASP A 206 2.58 5.00 -10.94
C ASP A 206 2.91 5.11 -9.44
N GLU A 207 1.95 4.83 -8.56
CA GLU A 207 2.21 4.72 -7.11
C GLU A 207 3.15 3.55 -6.78
N LEU A 208 2.91 2.36 -7.33
CA LEU A 208 3.81 1.21 -7.16
C LEU A 208 5.24 1.52 -7.63
N PHE A 209 5.37 2.20 -8.77
CA PHE A 209 6.65 2.69 -9.27
C PHE A 209 7.34 3.63 -8.28
N TYR A 210 6.61 4.58 -7.68
CA TYR A 210 7.18 5.46 -6.67
C TYR A 210 7.60 4.74 -5.39
N LEU A 211 6.84 3.73 -4.96
CA LEU A 211 7.24 2.86 -3.84
C LEU A 211 8.53 2.07 -4.14
N ASN A 212 8.71 1.67 -5.40
CA ASN A 212 9.91 0.98 -5.87
C ASN A 212 11.15 1.89 -5.89
N LEU A 213 10.97 3.17 -6.21
CA LEU A 213 12.07 4.14 -6.21
C LEU A 213 12.58 4.52 -4.81
N GLY A 214 11.78 4.34 -3.77
CA GLY A 214 12.14 4.78 -2.41
C GLY A 214 13.26 3.94 -1.79
N ASN A 215 14.35 4.59 -1.36
CA ASN A 215 15.47 3.96 -0.65
C ASN A 215 15.17 3.84 0.86
N GLN A 216 15.69 2.77 1.48
CA GLN A 216 15.54 2.50 2.93
C GLN A 216 16.24 3.53 3.83
N ASN A 217 17.26 4.23 3.32
CA ASN A 217 18.10 5.14 4.11
C ASN A 217 17.69 6.62 4.05
N ASP A 218 16.64 6.97 3.31
CA ASP A 218 16.16 8.35 3.27
C ASP A 218 15.19 8.61 4.43
N THR A 219 15.74 9.08 5.56
CA THR A 219 14.99 9.72 6.66
C THR A 219 14.36 11.06 6.25
N ASN A 220 14.43 11.42 4.97
CA ASN A 220 13.82 12.64 4.44
C ASN A 220 12.29 12.58 4.61
N PRO A 221 11.68 13.51 5.37
CA PRO A 221 10.23 13.55 5.57
C PRO A 221 9.42 13.79 4.28
N HIS A 222 10.08 14.18 3.19
CA HIS A 222 9.52 14.34 1.85
C HIS A 222 9.84 13.16 0.90
N SER A 223 10.44 12.07 1.41
CA SER A 223 10.73 10.90 0.57
C SER A 223 9.43 10.17 0.19
N LYS A 224 9.33 9.75 -1.07
CA LYS A 224 8.20 8.96 -1.58
C LYS A 224 8.09 7.59 -0.90
N THR A 225 9.12 7.16 -0.17
CA THR A 225 9.16 5.93 0.62
C THR A 225 8.28 5.99 1.88
N LYS A 226 7.93 7.20 2.36
CA LYS A 226 7.06 7.39 3.54
C LYS A 226 5.69 6.76 3.36
N ASN A 227 5.19 6.70 2.12
CA ASN A 227 3.90 6.09 1.79
C ASN A 227 3.85 4.61 2.17
N LEU A 228 4.98 3.90 2.13
CA LEU A 228 5.03 2.47 2.45
C LEU A 228 4.56 2.17 3.88
N TYR A 229 4.85 3.06 4.84
CA TYR A 229 4.46 2.89 6.25
C TYR A 229 2.99 3.23 6.51
N GLY A 230 2.29 3.83 5.54
CA GLY A 230 0.87 4.21 5.65
C GLY A 230 -0.11 3.04 5.48
N PHE A 231 0.37 1.81 5.39
CA PHE A 231 -0.46 0.66 5.05
C PHE A 231 -1.56 0.35 6.05
N GLY A 232 -1.33 0.55 7.35
CA GLY A 232 -2.37 0.36 8.37
C GLY A 232 -3.57 1.27 8.12
N ASN A 233 -3.31 2.54 7.82
CA ASN A 233 -4.36 3.51 7.51
C ASN A 233 -5.07 3.17 6.18
N ALA A 234 -4.33 2.69 5.18
CA ALA A 234 -4.90 2.30 3.90
C ALA A 234 -5.87 1.11 4.04
N ILE A 235 -5.55 0.11 4.87
CA ILE A 235 -6.44 -1.02 5.17
C ILE A 235 -7.71 -0.56 5.89
N LYS A 236 -7.57 0.33 6.89
CA LYS A 236 -8.72 0.90 7.61
C LYS A 236 -9.63 1.71 6.70
N GLU A 237 -9.03 2.55 5.84
CA GLU A 237 -9.77 3.29 4.81
C GLU A 237 -10.54 2.32 3.90
N PHE A 238 -9.89 1.25 3.44
CA PHE A 238 -10.52 0.23 2.59
C PHE A 238 -11.72 -0.42 3.26
N GLY A 239 -11.57 -0.89 4.51
CA GLY A 239 -12.67 -1.46 5.30
C GLY A 239 -13.84 -0.48 5.47
N ASN A 240 -13.54 0.78 5.81
CA ASN A 240 -14.56 1.82 5.95
C ASN A 240 -15.31 2.09 4.65
N LYS A 241 -14.61 2.09 3.50
CA LYS A 241 -15.25 2.26 2.19
C LYS A 241 -16.11 1.05 1.82
N ILE A 242 -15.71 -0.17 2.19
CA ILE A 242 -16.54 -1.36 2.01
C ILE A 242 -17.85 -1.21 2.79
N ASN A 243 -17.78 -0.85 4.08
CA ASN A 243 -18.98 -0.65 4.91
C ASN A 243 -19.91 0.42 4.32
N LEU A 244 -19.35 1.56 3.90
CA LEU A 244 -20.11 2.64 3.27
C LEU A 244 -20.84 2.18 2.01
N ILE A 245 -20.18 1.41 1.14
CA ILE A 245 -20.80 0.92 -0.10
C ILE A 245 -21.83 -0.16 0.21
N ARG A 246 -21.57 -1.04 1.18
CA ARG A 246 -22.53 -2.05 1.64
C ARG A 246 -23.83 -1.40 2.11
N GLU A 247 -23.76 -0.41 2.98
CA GLU A 247 -24.93 0.32 3.49
C GLU A 247 -25.74 0.99 2.36
N ARG A 248 -25.06 1.51 1.33
CA ARG A 248 -25.73 2.09 0.15
C ARG A 248 -26.43 1.02 -0.67
N ARG A 249 -25.77 -0.12 -0.88
CA ARG A 249 -26.31 -1.26 -1.61
C ARG A 249 -27.55 -1.84 -0.93
N GLU A 250 -27.51 -2.01 0.39
CA GLU A 250 -28.64 -2.51 1.17
C GLU A 250 -29.86 -1.59 1.05
N LYS A 251 -29.65 -0.27 1.17
CA LYS A 251 -30.71 0.73 0.97
C LYS A 251 -31.32 0.68 -0.43
N GLU A 252 -30.51 0.53 -1.47
CA GLU A 252 -31.03 0.42 -2.84
C GLU A 252 -31.84 -0.86 -3.05
N ILE A 253 -31.45 -1.97 -2.42
CA ILE A 253 -32.22 -3.23 -2.47
C ILE A 253 -33.55 -3.09 -1.72
N GLU A 254 -33.55 -2.45 -0.55
CA GLU A 254 -34.76 -2.21 0.25
C GLU A 254 -35.75 -1.25 -0.43
N HIS A 255 -35.26 -0.27 -1.20
CA HIS A 255 -36.10 0.68 -1.94
C HIS A 255 -36.49 0.21 -3.35
N GLY A 256 -35.82 -0.82 -3.87
CA GLY A 256 -36.08 -1.40 -5.20
C GLY A 256 -36.96 -2.66 -5.19
N ALA A 257 -37.36 -3.14 -4.01
CA ALA A 257 -38.30 -4.24 -3.79
C ALA A 257 -39.71 -3.71 -3.46
#